data_AF-A0A662KCU6-F1
#
_entry.id   AF-A0A662KCU6-F1
#
_cell.length_a   1.000
_cell.length_b   1.000
_cell.length_c   1.000
_cell.angle_alpha   90.00
_cell.angle_beta   90.00
_cell.angle_gamma   90.00
#
_symmetry.space_group_name_H-M   'P 1'
#
loop_
_entity.id
_entity.type
_entity.pdbx_description
1 polymer ?
#
loop_
_entity_poly.entity_id
_entity_poly.type
_entity_poly.pdbx_seq_one_letter_code
_entity_poly.pdbx_strand_id
1 'polypeptide(L)'
;MSYKIKKIKIDSLKDAEGEIRKIGSDPKSIEIMAPKAVFMTILIEGVHPVDAIIMKQDMLSIGGEVAVPKDVFERKEPCNVLVMGTLKHFLKLSEKLKMHHPRLKRIGELLDKELKID
;
A
#
# COMPACT_ATOMS: atom_id res chain seq x y z
N MET A 1 25.01 28.21 5.53
CA MET A 1 23.70 27.73 6.06
C MET A 1 23.94 26.41 6.78
N SER A 2 23.36 26.20 7.97
CA SER A 2 23.38 24.91 8.65
C SER A 2 21.97 24.31 8.62
N TYR A 3 21.87 23.02 8.33
CA TYR A 3 20.61 22.28 8.30
C TYR A 3 20.56 21.30 9.48
N LYS A 4 19.38 21.14 10.08
CA LYS A 4 19.12 20.09 11.07
C LYS A 4 18.17 19.07 10.46
N ILE A 5 18.57 17.81 10.46
CA ILE A 5 17.79 16.69 9.93
C ILE A 5 17.24 15.90 11.11
N LYS A 6 15.94 15.64 11.13
CA LYS A 6 15.26 14.82 12.13
C LYS A 6 14.38 13.78 11.44
N LYS A 7 14.50 12.53 11.87
CA LYS A 7 13.55 11.48 11.49
C LYS A 7 12.28 11.61 12.34
N ILE A 8 11.13 11.51 11.70
CA ILE A 8 9.82 11.43 12.37
C ILE A 8 9.14 10.13 11.98
N LYS A 9 8.26 9.63 12.85
CA LYS A 9 7.41 8.46 12.60
C LYS A 9 6.00 8.97 12.32
N ILE A 10 5.37 8.42 11.29
CA ILE A 10 4.00 8.73 10.89
C ILE A 10 3.28 7.39 10.78
N ASP A 11 2.36 7.13 11.73
CA ASP A 11 1.68 5.85 11.86
C ASP A 11 0.21 5.90 11.41
N SER A 12 -0.36 7.10 11.29
CA SER A 12 -1.75 7.29 10.89
C SER A 12 -1.93 8.46 9.91
N LEU A 13 -3.08 8.50 9.26
CA LEU A 13 -3.46 9.61 8.38
C LEU A 13 -3.53 10.92 9.16
N LYS A 14 -4.12 10.88 10.37
CA LYS A 14 -4.21 12.01 11.28
C LYS A 14 -2.84 12.56 11.68
N ASP A 15 -1.87 11.69 11.96
CA ASP A 15 -0.49 12.11 12.26
C ASP A 15 0.14 12.80 11.04
N ALA A 16 -0.02 12.22 9.86
CA ALA A 16 0.49 12.79 8.62
C ALA A 16 -0.09 14.19 8.36
N GLU A 17 -1.41 14.34 8.46
CA GLU A 17 -2.08 15.63 8.31
C GLU A 17 -1.59 16.66 9.34
N GLY A 18 -1.43 16.25 10.60
CA GLY A 18 -0.93 17.09 11.67
C GLY A 18 0.49 17.61 11.41
N GLU A 19 1.40 16.73 11.00
CA GLU A 19 2.79 17.12 10.68
C GLU A 19 2.85 18.02 9.45
N ILE A 20 2.10 17.72 8.40
CA ILE A 20 2.04 18.54 7.18
C ILE A 20 1.45 19.93 7.49
N ARG A 21 0.43 20.00 8.35
CA ARG A 21 -0.21 21.26 8.76
C ARG A 21 0.75 22.14 9.57
N LYS A 22 1.56 21.55 10.46
CA LYS A 22 2.58 22.28 11.24
C LYS A 22 3.64 22.96 10.35
N ILE A 23 3.89 22.42 9.16
CA ILE A 23 4.81 23.02 8.17
C ILE A 23 4.19 24.27 7.51
N GLY A 24 2.87 24.43 7.55
CA GLY A 24 2.16 25.53 6.89
C GLY A 24 1.82 25.26 5.42
N SER A 25 1.67 23.98 5.04
CA SER A 25 1.25 23.60 3.68
C SER A 25 -0.18 24.08 3.38
N ASP A 26 -0.50 24.29 2.09
CA ASP A 26 -1.86 24.65 1.66
C ASP A 26 -2.89 23.62 2.15
N PRO A 27 -3.99 24.03 2.83
CA PRO A 27 -4.98 23.11 3.36
C PRO A 27 -5.53 22.10 2.35
N LYS A 28 -5.75 22.50 1.09
CA LYS A 28 -6.26 21.62 0.03
C LYS A 28 -5.24 20.57 -0.40
N SER A 29 -3.95 20.85 -0.23
CA SER A 29 -2.88 19.91 -0.55
C SER A 29 -2.70 18.83 0.52
N ILE A 30 -3.13 19.07 1.76
CA ILE A 30 -2.92 18.18 2.89
C ILE A 30 -3.57 16.81 2.64
N GLU A 31 -4.83 16.78 2.23
CA GLU A 31 -5.58 15.54 1.95
C GLU A 31 -4.93 14.70 0.84
N ILE A 32 -4.25 15.35 -0.11
CA ILE A 32 -3.56 14.68 -1.23
C ILE A 32 -2.19 14.13 -0.78
N MET A 33 -1.53 14.82 0.16
CA MET A 33 -0.18 14.48 0.62
C MET A 33 -0.19 13.49 1.77
N ALA A 34 -1.13 13.59 2.70
CA ALA A 34 -1.15 12.78 3.91
C ALA A 34 -1.12 11.26 3.63
N PRO A 35 -1.89 10.71 2.66
CA PRO A 35 -1.81 9.28 2.32
C PRO A 35 -0.46 8.82 1.76
N LYS A 36 0.40 9.75 1.30
CA LYS A 36 1.75 9.44 0.81
C LYS A 36 2.76 9.26 1.95
N ALA A 37 2.43 9.72 3.16
CA ALA A 37 3.33 9.71 4.30
C ALA A 37 3.12 8.51 5.25
N VAL A 38 1.97 7.84 5.15
CA VAL A 38 1.64 6.66 5.97
C VAL A 38 2.14 5.40 5.26
N PHE A 39 3.23 4.81 5.74
CA PHE A 39 3.80 3.58 5.19
C PHE A 39 3.34 2.35 6.01
N MET A 40 3.01 1.26 5.32
CA MET A 40 2.60 0.02 5.97
C MET A 40 3.06 -1.21 5.19
N THR A 41 3.06 -2.35 5.90
CA THR A 41 3.38 -3.67 5.38
C THR A 41 2.23 -4.62 5.71
N ILE A 42 1.65 -5.27 4.70
CA ILE A 42 0.51 -6.19 4.86
C ILE A 42 0.90 -7.57 4.35
N LEU A 43 0.81 -8.58 5.22
CA LEU A 43 0.95 -9.98 4.85
C LEU A 43 -0.40 -10.51 4.37
N ILE A 44 -0.43 -11.11 3.18
CA ILE A 44 -1.62 -11.80 2.66
C ILE A 44 -1.27 -13.27 2.48
N GLU A 45 -2.01 -14.12 3.16
CA GLU A 45 -1.77 -15.56 3.18
C GLU A 45 -2.67 -16.28 2.18
N GLY A 46 -2.18 -17.42 1.64
CA GLY A 46 -2.98 -18.28 0.76
C GLY A 46 -3.33 -17.66 -0.60
N VAL A 47 -2.49 -16.76 -1.13
CA VAL A 47 -2.67 -16.16 -2.45
C VAL A 47 -2.28 -17.15 -3.54
N HIS A 48 -3.15 -17.31 -4.54
CA HIS A 48 -2.84 -18.13 -5.71
C HIS A 48 -1.59 -17.58 -6.43
N PRO A 49 -0.62 -18.41 -6.88
CA PRO A 49 0.65 -17.91 -7.44
C PRO A 49 0.49 -16.93 -8.62
N VAL A 50 -0.47 -17.17 -9.52
CA VAL A 50 -0.78 -16.24 -10.61
C VAL A 50 -1.29 -14.89 -10.09
N ASP A 51 -2.13 -14.91 -9.05
CA ASP A 51 -2.70 -13.71 -8.45
C ASP A 51 -1.58 -12.90 -7.75
N ALA A 52 -0.63 -13.57 -7.10
CA ALA A 52 0.55 -12.95 -6.49
C ALA A 52 1.43 -12.22 -7.52
N ILE A 53 1.62 -12.80 -8.71
CA ILE A 53 2.36 -12.17 -9.81
C ILE A 53 1.61 -10.93 -10.32
N ILE A 54 0.29 -11.02 -10.53
CA ILE A 54 -0.53 -9.87 -10.97
C ILE A 54 -0.47 -8.75 -9.92
N MET A 55 -0.63 -9.07 -8.64
CA MET A 55 -0.50 -8.11 -7.55
C MET A 55 0.86 -7.42 -7.55
N LYS A 56 1.95 -8.17 -7.74
CA LYS A 56 3.31 -7.61 -7.83
C LYS A 56 3.42 -6.66 -9.03
N GLN A 57 2.92 -7.04 -10.20
CA GLN A 57 2.95 -6.18 -11.39
C GLN A 57 2.14 -4.89 -11.18
N ASP A 58 0.93 -4.99 -10.64
CA ASP A 58 0.09 -3.83 -10.37
C ASP A 58 0.72 -2.90 -9.33
N MET A 59 1.28 -3.46 -8.25
CA MET A 59 1.93 -2.68 -7.21
C MET A 59 3.19 -1.97 -7.73
N LEU A 60 4.01 -2.64 -8.55
CA LEU A 60 5.18 -2.03 -9.19
C LEU A 60 4.77 -0.87 -10.11
N SER A 61 3.67 -1.02 -10.86
CA SER A 61 3.18 0.04 -11.78
C SER A 61 2.77 1.33 -11.07
N ILE A 62 2.46 1.28 -9.77
CA ILE A 62 2.09 2.44 -8.96
C ILE A 62 3.22 2.92 -8.03
N GLY A 63 4.39 2.28 -8.07
CA GLY A 63 5.58 2.65 -7.30
C GLY A 63 5.70 1.99 -5.91
N GLY A 64 4.94 0.91 -5.66
CA GLY A 64 5.06 0.09 -4.46
C GLY A 64 5.80 -1.23 -4.69
N GLU A 65 5.72 -2.15 -3.73
CA GLU A 65 6.34 -3.48 -3.84
C GLU A 65 5.44 -4.59 -3.27
N VAL A 66 5.55 -5.79 -3.85
CA VAL A 66 5.04 -7.06 -3.30
C VAL A 66 6.17 -8.08 -3.31
N ALA A 67 6.62 -8.49 -2.13
CA ALA A 67 7.51 -9.63 -2.02
C ALA A 67 6.71 -10.92 -2.27
N VAL A 68 7.21 -11.73 -3.21
CA VAL A 68 6.63 -13.01 -3.61
C VAL A 68 7.69 -14.11 -3.46
N PRO A 69 7.30 -15.38 -3.31
CA PRO A 69 8.26 -16.49 -3.27
C PRO A 69 9.14 -16.56 -4.52
N LYS A 70 10.39 -17.03 -4.35
CA LYS A 70 11.34 -17.18 -5.47
C LYS A 70 10.82 -18.10 -6.59
N ASP A 71 10.01 -19.08 -6.21
CA ASP A 71 9.46 -20.14 -7.06
C ASP A 71 8.06 -19.82 -7.59
N VAL A 72 7.57 -18.59 -7.42
CA VAL A 72 6.17 -18.22 -7.70
C VAL A 72 5.73 -18.53 -9.14
N PHE A 73 6.64 -18.49 -10.12
CA PHE A 73 6.32 -18.79 -11.52
C PHE A 73 6.05 -20.27 -11.80
N GLU A 74 6.63 -21.17 -11.03
CA GLU A 74 6.51 -22.63 -11.19
C GLU A 74 5.59 -23.26 -10.12
N ARG A 75 5.29 -22.49 -9.08
CA ARG A 75 4.46 -22.92 -7.95
C ARG A 75 3.01 -23.16 -8.38
N LYS A 76 2.44 -24.26 -7.89
CA LYS A 76 1.02 -24.60 -8.04
C LYS A 76 0.19 -24.31 -6.79
N GLU A 77 0.81 -24.46 -5.62
CA GLU A 77 0.14 -24.27 -4.33
C GLU A 77 0.01 -22.79 -3.95
N PRO A 78 -1.00 -22.41 -3.16
CA PRO A 78 -1.09 -21.06 -2.59
C PRO A 78 0.17 -20.63 -1.83
N CYS A 79 0.38 -19.31 -1.75
CA CYS A 79 1.55 -18.73 -1.14
C CYS A 79 1.25 -17.47 -0.35
N ASN A 80 2.17 -17.10 0.53
CA ASN A 80 2.10 -15.85 1.28
C ASN A 80 2.87 -14.76 0.52
N VAL A 81 2.32 -13.55 0.51
CA VAL A 81 2.93 -12.37 -0.09
C VAL A 81 2.97 -11.22 0.90
N LEU A 82 4.05 -10.42 0.87
CA LEU A 82 4.19 -9.22 1.70
C LEU A 82 4.07 -7.98 0.82
N VAL A 83 2.98 -7.25 0.95
CA VAL A 83 2.72 -5.99 0.23
C VAL A 83 3.28 -4.83 1.04
N MET A 84 4.04 -3.94 0.40
CA MET A 84 4.74 -2.84 1.06
C MET A 84 4.51 -1.53 0.28
N GLY A 85 4.08 -0.49 0.98
CA GLY A 85 3.82 0.80 0.35
C GLY A 85 3.16 1.81 1.26
N THR A 86 2.84 2.96 0.68
CA THR A 86 2.09 4.00 1.38
C THR A 86 0.59 3.71 1.33
N LEU A 87 -0.21 4.32 2.20
CA LEU A 87 -1.67 4.25 2.11
C LEU A 87 -2.16 4.60 0.70
N LYS A 88 -1.57 5.61 0.05
CA LYS A 88 -1.86 5.94 -1.35
C LYS A 88 -1.63 4.75 -2.31
N HIS A 89 -0.56 3.98 -2.12
CA HIS A 89 -0.31 2.79 -2.94
C HIS A 89 -1.38 1.73 -2.69
N PHE A 90 -1.73 1.48 -1.44
CA PHE A 90 -2.74 0.47 -1.09
C PHE A 90 -4.14 0.81 -1.62
N LEU A 91 -4.58 2.07 -1.53
CA LEU A 91 -5.86 2.51 -2.10
C LEU A 91 -5.91 2.26 -3.61
N LYS A 92 -4.84 2.63 -4.34
CA LYS A 92 -4.74 2.38 -5.78
C LYS A 92 -4.65 0.89 -6.14
N LEU A 93 -3.91 0.11 -5.35
CA LEU A 93 -3.80 -1.33 -5.56
C LEU A 93 -5.19 -1.97 -5.41
N SER A 94 -5.92 -1.64 -4.35
CA SER A 94 -7.28 -2.14 -4.13
C SER A 94 -8.20 -1.85 -5.33
N GLU A 95 -8.22 -0.61 -5.84
CA GLU A 95 -8.98 -0.24 -7.03
C GLU A 95 -8.62 -1.11 -8.25
N LYS A 96 -7.32 -1.32 -8.50
CA LYS A 96 -6.84 -2.19 -9.56
C LYS A 96 -7.28 -3.64 -9.38
N LEU A 97 -7.10 -4.20 -8.18
CA LEU A 97 -7.49 -5.57 -7.86
C LEU A 97 -8.98 -5.83 -8.06
N LYS A 98 -9.84 -4.84 -7.74
CA LYS A 98 -11.29 -4.91 -7.95
C LYS A 98 -11.73 -4.96 -9.42
N MET A 99 -10.87 -4.56 -10.36
CA MET A 99 -11.15 -4.62 -11.81
C MET A 99 -10.74 -5.97 -12.44
N HIS A 100 -9.99 -6.79 -11.73
CA HIS A 100 -9.59 -8.13 -12.18
C HIS A 100 -10.69 -9.17 -11.93
N HIS A 101 -10.35 -10.45 -12.12
CA HIS A 101 -11.24 -11.58 -11.89
C HIS A 101 -11.65 -11.74 -10.40
N PRO A 102 -12.71 -12.53 -10.09
CA PRO A 102 -13.33 -12.56 -8.76
C PRO A 102 -12.41 -12.79 -7.56
N ARG A 103 -11.38 -13.64 -7.67
CA ARG A 103 -10.41 -13.85 -6.57
C ARG A 103 -9.64 -12.58 -6.20
N LEU A 104 -9.06 -11.89 -7.18
CA LEU A 104 -8.35 -10.62 -6.96
C LEU A 104 -9.30 -9.52 -6.50
N LYS A 105 -10.52 -9.47 -7.06
CA LYS A 105 -11.54 -8.54 -6.60
C LYS A 105 -11.82 -8.68 -5.10
N ARG A 106 -11.94 -9.92 -4.62
CA ARG A 106 -12.13 -10.21 -3.19
C ARG A 106 -10.94 -9.73 -2.35
N ILE A 107 -9.71 -9.88 -2.83
CA ILE A 107 -8.52 -9.33 -2.14
C ILE A 107 -8.60 -7.81 -2.05
N GLY A 108 -8.97 -7.11 -3.13
CA GLY A 108 -9.17 -5.66 -3.11
C GLY A 108 -10.23 -5.22 -2.10
N GLU A 109 -11.37 -5.91 -2.05
CA GLU A 109 -12.43 -5.63 -1.06
C GLU A 109 -11.99 -5.89 0.39
N LEU A 110 -11.12 -6.88 0.63
CA LEU A 110 -10.55 -7.14 1.95
C LEU A 110 -9.52 -6.06 2.33
N LEU A 111 -8.69 -5.63 1.38
CA LEU A 111 -7.77 -4.51 1.59
C LEU A 111 -8.55 -3.25 1.99
N ASP A 112 -9.63 -2.89 1.29
CA ASP A 112 -10.45 -1.73 1.65
C ASP A 112 -10.98 -1.78 3.10
N LYS A 113 -11.29 -2.97 3.62
CA LYS A 113 -11.76 -3.14 5.00
C LYS A 113 -10.65 -2.93 6.02
N GLU A 114 -9.45 -3.45 5.73
CA GLU A 114 -8.30 -3.33 6.62
C GLU A 114 -7.69 -1.92 6.61
N LEU A 115 -7.81 -1.21 5.48
CA LEU A 115 -7.32 0.15 5.29
C LEU A 115 -8.25 1.23 5.86
N LYS A 116 -9.37 0.85 6.52
CA LYS A 116 -10.20 1.80 7.27
C LYS A 116 -9.39 2.31 8.46
N ILE A 117 -8.65 3.38 8.20
CA ILE A 117 -7.90 4.14 9.18
C ILE A 117 -8.87 5.19 9.72
N ASP A 118 -9.14 5.12 11.03
CA ASP A 118 -9.91 6.10 11.80
C ASP A 118 -9.36 7.54 11.68
#